data_AF-A0A7X1H1A3-F1
#
_entry.id   AF-A0A7X1H1A3-F1
#
_cell.length_a   1.000
_cell.length_b   1.000
_cell.length_c   1.000
_cell.angle_alpha   90.00
_cell.angle_beta   90.00
_cell.angle_gamma   90.00
#
_symmetry.space_group_name_H-M   'P 1'
#
loop_
_entity.id
_entity.type
_entity.pdbx_description
1 polymer ?
#
loop_
_entity_poly.entity_id
_entity_poly.type
_entity_poly.pdbx_seq_one_letter_code
_entity_poly.pdbx_strand_id
1 'polypeptide(L)'
;MYNIDRHILKNGYACLGVQAEIRQKWPQGSLIVDFIENIIEPFLAWQAYYDEFQKVPPWGERSHFPDGILEYYAELLQLSESGLIKDFMTLLARKNNPKGHEFCPCQSGKRLRHCHRELIDNVRKIINWEVVGLDLKQINSFESKK
;
A
#
# COMPACT_ATOMS: atom_id res chain seq x y z
N MET A 1 9.32 23.16 -17.74
CA MET A 1 9.93 22.50 -16.58
C MET A 1 9.01 21.37 -16.19
N TYR A 2 9.47 20.12 -16.26
CA TYR A 2 8.69 19.00 -15.73
C TYR A 2 8.55 19.22 -14.22
N ASN A 3 7.31 19.25 -13.72
CA ASN A 3 7.05 19.26 -12.29
C ASN A 3 7.25 17.82 -11.82
N ILE A 4 8.49 17.49 -11.46
CA ILE A 4 8.82 16.17 -10.93
C ILE A 4 8.28 16.05 -9.52
N ASP A 5 7.64 14.94 -9.24
CA ASP A 5 7.20 14.66 -7.90
C ASP A 5 8.40 14.21 -7.07
N ARG A 6 8.77 15.00 -6.06
CA ARG A 6 9.87 14.68 -5.16
C ARG A 6 9.40 14.05 -3.86
N HIS A 7 8.15 13.62 -3.80
CA HIS A 7 7.54 13.15 -2.54
C HIS A 7 7.57 14.20 -1.42
N ILE A 8 7.53 15.47 -1.79
CA ILE A 8 7.36 16.60 -0.86
C ILE A 8 5.97 17.18 -1.05
N LEU A 9 5.16 17.10 0.00
CA LEU A 9 3.82 17.67 0.03
C LEU A 9 3.88 19.21 -0.01
N LYS A 10 2.76 19.84 -0.38
CA LYS A 10 2.66 21.32 -0.47
C LYS A 10 3.02 22.07 0.82
N ASN A 11 2.92 21.40 1.97
CA ASN A 11 3.28 21.95 3.28
C ASN A 11 4.73 21.65 3.70
N GLY A 12 5.54 21.06 2.82
CA GLY A 12 6.93 20.72 3.07
C GLY A 12 7.14 19.37 3.77
N TYR A 13 6.09 18.61 4.07
CA TYR A 13 6.24 17.28 4.66
C TYR A 13 6.65 16.23 3.63
N ALA A 14 7.50 15.30 4.05
CA ALA A 14 7.89 14.15 3.25
C ALA A 14 6.77 13.10 3.20
N CYS A 15 6.45 12.65 1.99
CA CYS A 15 5.64 11.46 1.73
C CYS A 15 6.54 10.23 1.74
N LEU A 16 6.67 9.61 2.91
CA LEU A 16 7.58 8.48 3.13
C LEU A 16 7.05 7.12 2.63
N GLY A 17 5.81 7.09 2.14
CA GLY A 17 5.13 5.88 1.68
C GLY A 17 3.72 5.75 2.26
N VAL A 18 3.04 4.68 1.88
CA VAL A 18 1.69 4.36 2.38
C VAL A 18 1.77 3.73 3.77
N GLN A 19 0.70 3.86 4.57
CA GLN A 19 0.67 3.40 5.96
C GLN A 19 0.94 1.90 6.08
N ALA A 20 0.36 1.11 5.18
CA ALA A 20 0.63 -0.31 5.04
C ALA A 20 2.12 -0.65 4.91
N GLU A 21 2.79 -0.02 3.96
CA GLU A 21 4.21 -0.24 3.68
C GLU A 21 5.09 0.22 4.85
N ILE A 22 4.80 1.38 5.44
CA ILE A 22 5.53 1.88 6.61
C ILE A 22 5.44 0.89 7.76
N ARG A 23 4.26 0.33 8.05
CA ARG A 23 4.08 -0.65 9.13
C ARG A 23 4.69 -2.01 8.82
N GLN A 24 4.81 -2.36 7.54
CA GLN A 24 5.53 -3.55 7.11
C GLN A 24 7.05 -3.39 7.31
N LYS A 25 7.60 -2.22 6.99
CA LYS A 25 9.03 -1.91 7.13
C LYS A 25 9.44 -1.59 8.57
N TRP A 26 8.49 -1.10 9.38
CA TRP A 26 8.71 -0.73 10.78
C TRP A 26 7.61 -1.29 11.69
N PRO A 27 7.57 -2.62 11.90
CA PRO A 27 6.56 -3.26 12.74
C PRO A 27 6.74 -2.92 14.22
N GLN A 28 5.71 -3.19 15.03
CA GLN A 28 5.76 -2.96 16.48
C GLN A 28 6.94 -3.74 17.11
N GLY A 29 7.74 -3.04 17.91
CA GLY A 29 8.94 -3.58 18.56
C GLY A 29 10.25 -3.29 17.79
N SER A 30 10.17 -2.71 16.60
CA SER A 30 11.35 -2.23 15.86
C SER A 30 12.02 -1.05 16.57
N LEU A 31 13.31 -0.88 16.33
CA LEU A 31 14.14 0.21 16.84
C LEU A 31 13.99 1.45 15.96
N ILE A 32 14.42 2.61 16.48
CA ILE A 32 14.50 3.83 15.67
C ILE A 32 15.49 3.70 14.50
N VAL A 33 16.52 2.88 14.66
CA VAL A 33 17.50 2.61 13.60
C VAL A 33 16.81 1.93 12.41
N ASP A 34 15.91 0.97 12.66
CA ASP A 34 15.14 0.32 11.59
C ASP A 34 14.26 1.31 10.82
N PHE A 35 13.71 2.33 11.49
CA PHE A 35 12.95 3.39 10.82
C PHE A 35 13.85 4.25 9.91
N ILE A 36 15.04 4.59 10.40
CA ILE A 36 15.99 5.40 9.64
C ILE A 36 16.44 4.61 8.39
N GLU A 37 16.90 3.38 8.57
CA GLU A 37 17.48 2.57 7.48
C GLU A 37 16.42 2.13 6.46
N ASN A 38 15.22 1.73 6.90
CA ASN A 38 14.23 1.16 5.98
C ASN A 38 13.26 2.20 5.38
N ILE A 39 13.16 3.40 5.94
CA ILE A 39 12.18 4.41 5.50
C ILE A 39 12.84 5.75 5.16
N ILE A 40 13.68 6.29 6.04
CA ILE A 40 14.29 7.61 5.83
C ILE A 40 15.42 7.56 4.81
N GLU A 41 16.32 6.58 4.91
CA GLU A 41 17.45 6.43 4.00
C GLU A 41 17.01 6.26 2.54
N PRO A 42 16.03 5.38 2.18
CA PRO A 42 15.55 5.29 0.81
C PRO A 42 14.96 6.59 0.27
N PHE A 43 14.23 7.33 1.11
CA PHE A 43 13.69 8.63 0.75
C PHE A 43 14.82 9.64 0.47
N LEU A 44 15.81 9.74 1.36
CA LEU A 44 16.95 10.65 1.18
C LEU A 44 17.82 10.26 -0.02
N ALA A 45 18.03 8.96 -0.26
CA ALA A 45 18.74 8.44 -1.41
C ALA A 45 18.04 8.81 -2.73
N TRP A 46 16.70 8.75 -2.75
CA TRP A 46 15.91 9.25 -3.89
C TRP A 46 16.17 10.74 -4.12
N GLN A 47 16.11 11.57 -3.05
CA GLN A 47 16.34 13.02 -3.16
C GLN A 47 17.75 13.33 -3.69
N ALA A 48 18.77 12.68 -3.11
CA ALA A 48 20.16 12.87 -3.51
C ALA A 48 20.41 12.44 -4.96
N TYR A 49 19.81 11.33 -5.38
CA TYR A 49 19.90 10.87 -6.77
C TYR A 49 19.28 11.89 -7.73
N TYR A 50 18.10 12.44 -7.40
CA TYR A 50 17.50 13.47 -8.23
C TYR A 50 18.35 14.74 -8.27
N ASP A 51 18.89 15.19 -7.14
CA ASP A 51 19.73 16.39 -7.09
C ASP A 51 21.00 16.23 -7.95
N GLU A 52 21.62 15.05 -7.96
CA GLU A 52 22.81 14.75 -8.77
C GLU A 52 22.48 14.59 -10.28
N PHE A 53 21.47 13.78 -10.60
CA PHE A 53 21.24 13.33 -11.99
C PHE A 53 20.09 14.02 -12.71
N GLN A 54 19.29 14.82 -11.99
CA GLN A 54 18.12 15.54 -12.50
C GLN A 54 17.10 14.61 -13.20
N LYS A 55 17.00 13.36 -12.74
CA LYS A 55 16.10 12.33 -13.29
C LYS A 55 15.57 11.42 -12.18
N VAL A 56 14.40 10.82 -12.41
CA VAL A 56 13.81 9.84 -11.48
C VAL A 56 14.77 8.64 -11.35
N PRO A 57 15.00 8.13 -10.13
CA PRO A 57 15.78 6.92 -9.93
C PRO A 57 15.20 5.70 -10.65
N PRO A 58 16.04 4.78 -11.16
CA PRO A 58 15.58 3.62 -11.93
C PRO A 58 14.81 2.60 -11.08
N TRP A 59 14.91 2.66 -9.75
CA TRP A 59 14.13 1.82 -8.84
C TRP A 59 12.71 2.34 -8.59
N GLY A 60 12.37 3.54 -9.09
CA GLY A 60 11.03 4.11 -9.03
C GLY A 60 10.55 4.46 -7.62
N GLU A 61 9.26 4.79 -7.54
CA GLU A 61 8.52 5.10 -6.32
C GLU A 61 7.03 4.86 -6.54
N ARG A 62 6.26 4.73 -5.47
CA ARG A 62 4.79 4.68 -5.55
C ARG A 62 4.20 6.08 -5.62
N SER A 63 3.07 6.24 -6.27
CA SER A 63 2.32 7.49 -6.37
C SER A 63 1.88 8.03 -4.99
N HIS A 64 1.45 9.28 -4.93
CA HIS A 64 0.87 9.84 -3.71
C HIS A 64 -0.55 9.34 -3.44
N PHE A 65 -0.92 9.39 -2.16
CA PHE A 65 -2.31 9.30 -1.70
C PHE A 65 -3.02 8.01 -2.20
N PRO A 66 -4.29 8.00 -2.68
CA PRO A 66 -4.98 6.74 -2.89
C PRO A 66 -4.35 5.89 -4.01
N ASP A 67 -3.66 6.52 -4.96
CA ASP A 67 -3.04 5.81 -6.08
C ASP A 67 -1.87 4.94 -5.58
N GLY A 68 -1.00 5.49 -4.73
CA GLY A 68 0.07 4.71 -4.09
C GLY A 68 -0.44 3.60 -3.18
N ILE A 69 -1.61 3.79 -2.56
CA ILE A 69 -2.25 2.73 -1.76
C ILE A 69 -2.68 1.60 -2.69
N LEU A 70 -3.37 1.92 -3.79
CA LEU A 70 -3.80 0.92 -4.77
C LEU A 70 -2.60 0.19 -5.39
N GLU A 71 -1.51 0.88 -5.71
CA GLU A 71 -0.26 0.27 -6.20
C GLU A 71 0.34 -0.71 -5.18
N TYR A 72 0.39 -0.34 -3.90
CA TYR A 72 0.87 -1.24 -2.85
C TYR A 72 0.03 -2.52 -2.76
N TYR A 73 -1.31 -2.40 -2.74
CA TYR A 73 -2.18 -3.57 -2.67
C TYR A 73 -2.24 -4.35 -3.99
N ALA A 74 -2.05 -3.69 -5.14
CA ALA A 74 -1.93 -4.34 -6.44
C ALA A 74 -0.75 -5.33 -6.45
N GLU A 75 0.42 -4.88 -6.00
CA GLU A 75 1.61 -5.72 -5.87
C GLU A 75 1.42 -6.84 -4.85
N LEU A 76 0.90 -6.49 -3.66
CA LEU A 76 0.70 -7.44 -2.56
C LEU A 76 -0.30 -8.55 -2.92
N LEU A 77 -1.34 -8.21 -3.69
CA LEU A 77 -2.38 -9.14 -4.13
C LEU A 77 -2.10 -9.78 -5.49
N GLN A 78 -1.11 -9.28 -6.23
CA GLN A 78 -0.85 -9.62 -7.63
C GLN A 78 -2.07 -9.41 -8.53
N LEU A 79 -2.73 -8.26 -8.35
CA LEU A 79 -3.94 -7.85 -9.08
C LEU A 79 -3.71 -6.48 -9.72
N SER A 80 -4.36 -6.22 -10.85
CA SER A 80 -4.22 -4.95 -11.57
C SER A 80 -5.51 -4.14 -11.67
N GLU A 81 -6.67 -4.77 -11.42
CA GLU A 81 -7.97 -4.11 -11.52
C GLU A 81 -8.33 -3.45 -10.19
N SER A 82 -8.45 -2.12 -10.20
CA SER A 82 -8.64 -1.31 -8.99
C SER A 82 -9.90 -1.65 -8.18
N GLY A 83 -11.02 -1.98 -8.84
CA GLY A 83 -12.25 -2.43 -8.20
C GLY A 83 -12.02 -3.73 -7.44
N LEU A 84 -11.39 -4.70 -8.10
CA LEU A 84 -11.07 -5.98 -7.52
C LEU A 84 -10.08 -5.85 -6.35
N ILE A 85 -9.06 -5.01 -6.48
CA ILE A 85 -8.14 -4.68 -5.38
C ILE A 85 -8.92 -4.16 -4.17
N LYS A 86 -9.84 -3.21 -4.37
CA LYS A 86 -10.69 -2.66 -3.30
C LYS A 86 -11.62 -3.71 -2.68
N ASP A 87 -12.16 -4.63 -3.47
CA ASP A 87 -12.99 -5.73 -2.96
C ASP A 87 -12.18 -6.68 -2.06
N PHE A 88 -10.96 -7.02 -2.46
CA PHE A 88 -10.04 -7.80 -1.64
C PHE A 88 -9.60 -7.04 -0.39
N MET A 89 -9.28 -5.75 -0.50
CA MET A 89 -9.00 -4.90 0.66
C MET A 89 -10.19 -4.89 1.64
N THR A 90 -11.42 -4.86 1.15
CA THR A 90 -12.64 -4.90 1.98
C THR A 90 -12.75 -6.21 2.77
N LEU A 91 -12.34 -7.33 2.19
CA LEU A 91 -12.21 -8.60 2.93
C LEU A 91 -11.10 -8.54 3.98
N LEU A 92 -9.93 -8.00 3.60
CA LEU A 92 -8.75 -7.92 4.45
C LEU A 92 -8.91 -6.96 5.63
N ALA A 93 -9.71 -5.91 5.48
CA ALA A 93 -10.02 -4.93 6.53
C ALA A 93 -11.00 -5.45 7.59
N ARG A 94 -11.46 -6.70 7.50
CA ARG A 94 -12.33 -7.29 8.51
C ARG A 94 -11.52 -7.77 9.71
N LYS A 95 -11.98 -7.44 10.92
CA LYS A 95 -11.41 -7.93 12.18
C LYS A 95 -11.36 -9.46 12.21
N ASN A 96 -12.47 -10.11 11.86
CA ASN A 96 -12.53 -11.56 11.74
C ASN A 96 -12.10 -12.01 10.35
N ASN A 97 -11.38 -13.13 10.27
CA ASN A 97 -10.96 -13.70 9.00
C ASN A 97 -12.19 -14.04 8.13
N PRO A 98 -12.16 -13.71 6.82
CA PRO A 98 -13.19 -14.13 5.88
C PRO A 98 -13.39 -15.66 5.92
N LYS A 99 -14.64 -16.09 5.98
CA LYS A 99 -14.99 -17.51 6.08
C LYS A 99 -14.82 -18.17 4.71
N GLY A 100 -14.25 -19.37 4.69
CA GLY A 100 -13.97 -20.09 3.45
C GLY A 100 -15.21 -20.43 2.60
N HIS A 101 -16.43 -20.34 3.16
CA HIS A 101 -17.66 -20.57 2.42
C HIS A 101 -18.23 -19.33 1.70
N GLU A 102 -17.71 -18.13 2.00
CA GLU A 102 -18.07 -16.90 1.30
C GLU A 102 -17.59 -16.95 -0.16
N PHE A 103 -18.29 -16.26 -1.06
CA PHE A 103 -17.87 -16.14 -2.45
C PHE A 103 -16.61 -15.28 -2.56
N CYS A 104 -15.72 -15.65 -3.48
CA CYS A 104 -14.53 -14.88 -3.78
C CYS A 104 -14.91 -13.66 -4.64
N PRO A 105 -14.41 -12.44 -4.33
CA PRO A 105 -14.76 -11.23 -5.07
C PRO A 105 -14.18 -11.18 -6.49
N CYS A 106 -13.28 -12.08 -6.85
CA CYS A 106 -12.64 -12.17 -8.17
C CYS A 106 -13.55 -12.60 -9.33
N GLN A 107 -14.88 -12.58 -9.14
CA GLN A 107 -15.89 -12.89 -10.15
C GLN A 107 -15.80 -14.31 -10.75
N SER A 108 -15.01 -15.21 -10.17
CA SER A 108 -14.87 -16.61 -10.64
C SER A 108 -16.07 -17.50 -10.32
N GLY A 109 -17.02 -17.01 -9.52
CA GLY A 109 -18.14 -17.79 -8.96
C GLY A 109 -17.72 -18.82 -7.91
N LYS A 110 -16.42 -18.93 -7.56
CA LYS A 110 -15.92 -19.89 -6.58
C LYS A 110 -16.01 -19.34 -5.15
N ARG A 111 -16.11 -20.25 -4.18
CA ARG A 111 -15.96 -19.91 -2.75
C ARG A 111 -14.49 -19.65 -2.42
N LEU A 112 -14.21 -18.81 -1.42
CA LEU A 112 -12.84 -18.45 -1.02
C LEU A 112 -11.93 -19.67 -0.82
N ARG A 113 -12.40 -20.71 -0.12
CA ARG A 113 -11.63 -21.94 0.15
C ARG A 113 -11.18 -22.70 -1.11
N HIS A 114 -11.77 -22.42 -2.26
CA HIS A 114 -11.44 -23.02 -3.56
C HIS A 114 -10.93 -21.98 -4.56
N CYS A 115 -10.52 -20.82 -4.06
CA CYS A 115 -10.08 -19.68 -4.84
C CYS A 115 -8.95 -18.97 -4.06
N HIS A 116 -9.11 -17.71 -3.69
CA HIS A 116 -8.04 -16.90 -3.09
C HIS A 116 -7.89 -17.00 -1.56
N ARG A 117 -8.28 -18.13 -0.94
CA ARG A 117 -8.15 -18.27 0.53
C ARG A 117 -6.70 -18.16 0.99
N GLU A 118 -5.79 -18.84 0.30
CA GLU A 118 -4.36 -18.81 0.64
C GLU A 118 -3.77 -17.41 0.49
N LEU A 119 -4.12 -16.69 -0.57
CA LEU A 119 -3.73 -15.29 -0.76
C LEU A 119 -4.17 -14.42 0.43
N ILE A 120 -5.45 -14.49 0.81
CA ILE A 120 -5.99 -13.75 1.96
C ILE A 120 -5.23 -14.11 3.24
N ASP A 121 -5.03 -15.39 3.51
CA ASP A 121 -4.35 -15.86 4.72
C ASP A 121 -2.88 -15.41 4.75
N ASN A 122 -2.19 -15.38 3.61
CA ASN A 122 -0.81 -14.90 3.50
C ASN A 122 -0.70 -13.39 3.67
N VAL A 123 -1.58 -12.62 3.04
CA VAL A 123 -1.59 -11.15 3.19
C VAL A 123 -1.89 -10.74 4.63
N ARG A 124 -2.79 -11.44 5.32
CA ARG A 124 -3.10 -11.15 6.74
C ARG A 124 -1.96 -11.48 7.71
N LYS A 125 -0.93 -12.23 7.28
CA LYS A 125 0.32 -12.40 8.05
C LYS A 125 1.27 -11.21 7.87
N ILE A 126 1.15 -10.51 6.74
CA ILE A 126 2.01 -9.38 6.38
C ILE A 126 1.43 -8.08 6.95
N ILE A 127 0.12 -7.88 6.82
CA ILE A 127 -0.54 -6.63 7.22
C ILE A 127 -1.74 -6.86 8.14
N ASN A 128 -1.83 -6.02 9.18
CA ASN A 128 -2.94 -6.02 10.12
C ASN A 128 -4.20 -5.40 9.47
N TRP A 129 -5.36 -6.03 9.68
CA TRP A 129 -6.66 -5.60 9.17
C TRP A 129 -7.01 -4.14 9.49
N GLU A 130 -6.57 -3.63 10.64
CA GLU A 130 -6.81 -2.23 11.05
C GLU A 130 -6.16 -1.25 10.08
N VAL A 131 -4.94 -1.59 9.62
CA VAL A 131 -4.17 -0.77 8.68
C VAL A 131 -4.85 -0.75 7.32
N VAL A 132 -5.29 -1.92 6.84
CA VAL A 132 -6.08 -2.02 5.60
C VAL A 132 -7.36 -1.19 5.70
N GLY A 133 -8.01 -1.19 6.86
CA GLY A 133 -9.18 -0.36 7.12
C GLY A 133 -8.90 1.16 7.09
N LEU A 134 -7.72 1.60 7.54
CA LEU A 134 -7.30 3.00 7.44
C LEU A 134 -7.02 3.39 5.99
N ASP A 135 -6.33 2.53 5.24
CA ASP A 135 -6.04 2.75 3.83
C ASP A 135 -7.31 2.84 2.97
N LEU A 136 -8.29 1.95 3.21
CA LEU A 136 -9.60 2.02 2.57
C LEU A 136 -10.34 3.32 2.88
N LYS A 137 -10.32 3.78 4.13
CA LYS A 137 -10.93 5.06 4.52
C LYS A 137 -10.26 6.22 3.77
N GLN A 138 -8.94 6.17 3.63
CA GLN A 138 -8.21 7.17 2.87
C GLN A 138 -8.65 7.16 1.41
N ILE A 139 -8.68 6.00 0.73
CA ILE A 139 -9.18 5.88 -0.66
C ILE A 139 -10.58 6.51 -0.80
N ASN A 140 -11.53 6.09 0.03
CA ASN A 140 -12.91 6.55 -0.04
C ASN A 140 -13.05 8.06 0.22
N SER A 141 -12.20 8.63 1.09
CA SER A 141 -12.21 10.07 1.39
C SER A 141 -11.74 10.94 0.20
N PHE A 142 -10.90 10.40 -0.68
CA PHE A 142 -10.47 11.09 -1.90
C PHE A 142 -11.50 10.94 -3.03
N GLU A 143 -12.15 9.77 -3.15
CA GLU A 143 -13.22 9.56 -4.12
C GLU A 143 -14.46 10.44 -3.83
N SER A 144 -14.81 10.64 -2.55
CA SER A 144 -15.96 11.47 -2.14
C SER A 144 -15.77 12.99 -2.38
N LYS A 145 -14.56 13.42 -2.74
CA LYS A 145 -14.21 14.84 -2.98
C LYS A 145 -14.11 15.18 -4.47
N LYS A 146 -14.26 14.20 -5.35
CA LYS A 146 -14.38 14.39 -6.80
C LYS A 146 -15.86 14.58 -7.17
#